data_AF-A0A8T3Q2S5-F1
#
_entry.id   AF-A0A8T3Q2S5-F1
#
_cell.length_a   1.000
_cell.length_b   1.000
_cell.length_c   1.000
_cell.angle_alpha   90.00
_cell.angle_beta   90.00
_cell.angle_gamma   90.00
#
_symmetry.space_group_name_H-M   'P 1'
#
loop_
_entity.id
_entity.type
_entity.pdbx_description
1 polymer ?
#
loop_
_entity_poly.entity_id
_entity_poly.type
_entity_poly.pdbx_seq_one_letter_code
_entity_poly.pdbx_strand_id
1 'polypeptide(L)'
;MTAQPEARAREKIDRQLTDAGWIVQDRAAANLGAGPGVAVRELPLKGGPVDYLLYLDGAAAGAVEAKKEGWTLSGVEAQSKRYSEGPP
;
A
#
# COMPACT_ATOMS: atom_id res chain seq x y z
N MET A 1 -5.55 11.07 24.11
CA MET A 1 -4.99 11.04 22.74
C MET A 1 -5.44 9.74 22.10
N THR A 2 -6.58 9.76 21.43
CA THR A 2 -7.11 8.59 20.71
C THR A 2 -6.28 8.39 19.45
N ALA A 3 -5.39 7.40 19.44
CA ALA A 3 -4.81 6.92 18.19
C ALA A 3 -5.98 6.55 17.27
N GLN A 4 -6.09 7.24 16.14
CA GLN A 4 -7.21 7.04 15.23
C GLN A 4 -7.20 5.58 14.76
N PRO A 5 -8.37 4.94 14.62
CA PRO A 5 -8.47 3.52 14.27
C PRO A 5 -7.67 3.13 13.02
N GLU A 6 -7.51 4.06 12.08
CA GLU A 6 -6.67 3.90 10.87
C GLU A 6 -5.17 3.82 11.17
N ALA A 7 -4.66 4.55 12.17
CA ALA A 7 -3.25 4.47 12.55
C ALA A 7 -2.91 3.08 13.11
N ARG A 8 -3.79 2.51 13.95
CA ARG A 8 -3.62 1.15 14.48
C ARG A 8 -3.72 0.09 13.37
N ALA A 9 -4.59 0.30 12.39
CA ALA A 9 -4.70 -0.57 11.23
C ALA A 9 -3.39 -0.55 10.40
N ARG A 10 -2.80 0.63 10.19
CA ARG A 10 -1.51 0.77 9.50
C ARG A 10 -0.39 0.04 10.23
N GLU A 11 -0.23 0.22 11.54
CA GLU A 11 0.78 -0.52 12.33
C GLU A 11 0.65 -2.04 12.18
N LYS A 12 -0.59 -2.54 12.15
CA LYS A 12 -0.88 -3.97 11.95
C LYS A 12 -0.59 -4.42 10.51
N ILE A 13 -0.82 -3.59 9.51
CA ILE A 13 -0.52 -3.88 8.10
C ILE A 13 1.00 -3.86 7.87
N ASP A 14 1.71 -2.87 8.40
CA ASP A 14 3.19 -2.80 8.36
C ASP A 14 3.83 -4.07 8.90
N ARG A 15 3.34 -4.55 10.04
CA ARG A 15 3.82 -5.80 10.64
C ARG A 15 3.57 -7.01 9.75
N GLN A 16 2.36 -7.13 9.18
CA GLN A 16 2.03 -8.25 8.28
C GLN A 16 2.85 -8.22 6.99
N LEU A 17 3.04 -7.04 6.39
CA LEU A 17 3.86 -6.87 5.19
C LEU A 17 5.31 -7.25 5.47
N THR A 18 5.87 -6.77 6.59
CA THR A 18 7.24 -7.09 7.00
C THR A 18 7.41 -8.60 7.27
N ASP A 19 6.46 -9.23 7.97
CA ASP A 19 6.47 -10.67 8.24
C ASP A 19 6.38 -11.51 6.96
N ALA A 20 5.62 -11.02 5.96
CA ALA A 20 5.55 -11.58 4.62
C ALA A 20 6.78 -11.26 3.73
N GLY A 21 7.82 -10.61 4.28
CA GLY A 21 9.08 -10.34 3.58
C GLY A 21 9.09 -9.08 2.71
N TRP A 22 8.08 -8.21 2.84
CA TRP A 22 8.04 -6.94 2.11
C TRP A 22 8.89 -5.88 2.80
N ILE A 23 9.61 -5.10 1.99
CA ILE A 23 10.33 -3.92 2.45
C ILE A 23 9.34 -2.75 2.45
N VAL A 24 8.85 -2.37 3.64
CA VAL A 24 7.91 -1.26 3.76
C VAL A 24 8.65 0.08 3.83
N GLN A 25 8.27 1.03 2.98
CA GLN A 25 8.93 2.32 2.81
C GLN A 25 7.91 3.45 2.71
N ASP A 26 8.25 4.62 3.23
CA ASP A 26 7.47 5.83 3.01
C ASP A 26 7.72 6.38 1.61
N ARG A 27 6.71 6.97 0.97
CA ARG A 27 6.82 7.51 -0.41
C ARG A 27 8.03 8.42 -0.64
N ALA A 28 8.45 9.17 0.38
CA ALA A 28 9.53 10.15 0.29
C ALA A 28 10.91 9.49 0.20
N ALA A 29 11.02 8.24 0.66
CA ALA A 29 12.25 7.46 0.68
C ALA A 29 12.15 6.20 -0.19
N ALA A 30 11.10 6.09 -1.03
CA ALA A 30 10.79 4.87 -1.75
C ALA A 30 11.88 4.52 -2.77
N ASN A 31 12.56 3.41 -2.54
CA ASN A 31 13.45 2.74 -3.46
C ASN A 31 12.82 1.40 -3.89
N LEU A 32 12.29 1.37 -5.11
CA LEU A 32 11.65 0.17 -5.67
C LEU A 32 12.64 -0.97 -5.95
N GLY A 33 13.95 -0.67 -6.00
CA GLY A 33 15.03 -1.66 -6.13
C GLY A 33 15.62 -2.12 -4.80
N ALA A 34 15.00 -1.78 -3.67
CA ALA A 34 15.48 -2.21 -2.34
C ALA A 34 15.40 -3.74 -2.14
N GLY A 35 14.58 -4.43 -2.92
CA GLY A 35 14.43 -5.88 -2.89
C GLY A 35 13.32 -6.37 -3.82
N PRO A 36 13.07 -7.69 -3.87
CA PRO A 36 12.08 -8.28 -4.76
C PRO A 36 10.64 -7.90 -4.41
N GLY A 37 10.35 -7.51 -3.16
CA GLY A 37 9.04 -7.02 -2.72
C GLY A 37 9.16 -5.71 -1.95
N VAL A 38 8.56 -4.64 -2.46
CA VAL A 38 8.55 -3.31 -1.85
C VAL A 38 7.12 -2.82 -1.66
N ALA A 39 6.77 -2.38 -0.45
CA ALA A 39 5.48 -1.78 -0.14
C ALA A 39 5.66 -0.28 0.16
N VAL A 40 5.05 0.59 -0.61
CA VAL A 40 5.18 2.05 -0.46
C VAL A 40 3.94 2.65 0.16
N ARG A 41 4.09 3.36 1.27
CA ARG A 41 2.99 3.98 2.03
C ARG A 41 2.47 5.27 1.39
N GLU A 42 1.17 5.52 1.58
CA GLU A 42 0.48 6.81 1.39
C GLU A 42 0.70 7.45 0.00
N LEU A 43 0.42 6.69 -1.06
CA LEU A 43 0.61 7.17 -2.42
C LEU A 43 -0.61 7.93 -2.93
N PRO A 44 -0.47 9.22 -3.30
CA PRO A 44 -1.53 9.95 -3.96
C PRO A 44 -1.66 9.45 -5.40
N LEU A 45 -2.75 8.75 -5.73
CA LEU A 45 -3.07 8.38 -7.10
C LEU A 45 -4.18 9.28 -7.66
N LYS A 46 -4.24 9.43 -8.99
CA LYS A 46 -5.27 10.21 -9.69
C LYS A 46 -6.71 9.77 -9.36
N GLY A 47 -6.90 8.54 -8.89
CA GLY A 47 -8.19 7.98 -8.48
C GLY A 47 -8.49 8.05 -6.98
N GLY A 48 -7.62 8.66 -6.17
CA GLY A 48 -7.71 8.68 -4.70
C GLY A 48 -6.43 8.15 -4.04
N PRO A 49 -6.11 8.56 -2.80
CA PRO A 49 -4.95 8.07 -2.09
C PRO A 49 -5.10 6.57 -1.78
N VAL A 50 -4.00 5.82 -1.91
CA VAL A 50 -3.91 4.43 -1.46
C VAL A 50 -2.97 4.34 -0.26
N ASP A 51 -3.33 3.54 0.75
CA ASP A 51 -2.49 3.41 1.95
C ASP A 51 -1.18 2.68 1.67
N TYR A 52 -1.18 1.64 0.83
CA TYR A 52 0.04 0.97 0.38
C TYR A 52 -0.06 0.56 -1.09
N LEU A 53 1.01 0.80 -1.85
CA LEU A 53 1.20 0.23 -3.18
C LEU A 53 2.32 -0.81 -3.13
N LEU A 54 2.04 -1.99 -3.65
CA LEU A 54 2.94 -3.13 -3.65
C LEU A 54 3.66 -3.24 -4.99
N TYR A 55 4.96 -3.42 -4.94
CA TYR A 55 5.84 -3.60 -6.09
C TYR A 55 6.59 -4.93 -5.98
N LEU A 56 6.53 -5.72 -7.05
CA LEU A 56 7.35 -6.92 -7.22
C LEU A 56 8.38 -6.66 -8.32
N ASP A 57 9.65 -6.83 -7.99
CA ASP A 57 10.78 -6.55 -8.90
C ASP A 57 10.67 -5.16 -9.59
N GLY A 58 10.24 -4.15 -8.82
CA GLY A 58 10.06 -2.77 -9.29
C GLY A 58 8.79 -2.51 -10.12
N ALA A 59 7.97 -3.53 -10.41
CA ALA A 59 6.70 -3.39 -11.11
C ALA A 59 5.51 -3.38 -10.14
N ALA A 60 4.52 -2.52 -10.38
CA ALA A 60 3.33 -2.45 -9.55
C ALA A 60 2.54 -3.77 -9.63
N ALA A 61 2.33 -4.41 -8.47
CA ALA A 61 1.69 -5.72 -8.34
C ALA A 61 0.28 -5.62 -7.73
N GLY A 62 0.01 -4.60 -6.92
CA GLY A 62 -1.29 -4.43 -6.27
C GLY A 62 -1.28 -3.35 -5.21
N ALA A 63 -2.38 -3.22 -4.47
CA ALA A 63 -2.57 -2.22 -3.44
C ALA A 63 -3.23 -2.79 -2.20
N VAL A 64 -2.97 -2.16 -1.06
CA VAL A 64 -3.64 -2.44 0.22
C VAL A 64 -4.22 -1.13 0.76
N GLU A 65 -5.50 -1.15 1.10
CA GLU A 65 -6.16 -0.04 1.80
C GLU A 65 -6.31 -0.38 3.29
N ALA A 66 -5.94 0.56 4.15
CA ALA A 66 -6.19 0.47 5.58
C ALA A 66 -7.64 0.90 5.85
N LYS A 67 -8.47 -0.02 6.33
CA LYS A 67 -9.83 0.29 6.80
C LYS A 67 -9.95 -0.01 8.28
N LYS A 68 -10.91 0.66 8.92
CA LYS A 68 -11.33 0.35 10.29
C LYS A 68 -11.88 -1.08 10.35
N GLU A 69 -11.48 -1.84 11.37
CA GLU A 69 -11.91 -3.23 11.55
C GLU A 69 -13.45 -3.32 11.52
N GLY A 70 -14.02 -4.12 10.60
CA GLY A 70 -15.47 -4.33 10.45
C GLY A 70 -16.14 -3.80 9.17
N TRP A 71 -15.38 -3.25 8.20
CA TRP A 71 -15.90 -2.82 6.89
C TRP A 71 -15.33 -3.66 5.75
N THR A 72 -16.17 -4.10 4.83
CA THR A 72 -15.78 -4.86 3.62
C THR A 72 -15.23 -3.94 2.52
N LEU A 73 -14.21 -4.43 1.81
CA LEU A 73 -13.62 -3.78 0.62
C LEU A 73 -14.60 -3.84 -0.56
N SER A 74 -15.62 -2.99 -0.57
CA SER A 74 -16.43 -2.75 -1.78
C SER A 74 -15.62 -1.88 -2.75
N GLY A 75 -14.84 -2.49 -3.66
CA GLY A 75 -14.16 -1.72 -4.73
C GLY A 75 -12.91 -2.33 -5.38
N VAL A 76 -12.36 -3.43 -4.86
CA VAL A 76 -11.07 -3.99 -5.33
C VAL A 76 -11.16 -4.77 -6.66
N GLU A 77 -12.34 -4.91 -7.26
CA GLU A 77 -12.48 -5.71 -8.50
C GLU A 77 -12.13 -4.96 -9.80
N ALA A 78 -11.92 -3.62 -9.76
CA ALA A 78 -11.74 -2.82 -10.98
C ALA A 78 -10.36 -2.15 -11.16
N GLN A 79 -9.37 -2.44 -10.31
CA GLN A 79 -8.15 -1.62 -10.25
C GLN A 79 -6.91 -2.15 -10.98
N SER A 80 -6.88 -3.40 -11.46
CA SER A 80 -5.77 -3.90 -12.28
C SER A 80 -5.51 -3.08 -13.55
N LYS A 81 -6.52 -2.36 -14.06
CA LYS A 81 -6.37 -1.53 -15.28
C LYS A 81 -5.71 -0.17 -15.02
N ARG A 82 -5.67 0.34 -13.79
CA ARG A 82 -5.17 1.69 -13.46
C ARG A 82 -3.69 1.72 -13.04
N TYR A 83 -3.10 0.59 -12.68
CA TYR A 83 -1.70 0.53 -12.25
C TYR A 83 -0.69 0.47 -13.41
N SER A 84 -1.12 0.08 -14.62
CA SER A 84 -0.25 0.05 -15.80
C SER A 84 0.07 1.43 -16.38
N GLU A 85 -0.55 2.51 -15.90
CA GLU A 85 -0.30 3.86 -16.45
C GLU A 85 0.88 4.60 -15.78
N GLY A 86 1.49 4.03 -14.74
CA GLY A 86 2.68 4.59 -14.07
C GLY A 86 2.44 5.93 -13.36
N PRO A 87 3.33 6.35 -12.45
CA PRO A 87 3.36 7.73 -11.98
C PRO A 87 3.72 8.69 -13.13
N PRO A 88 3.31 9.98 -13.07
CA PRO A 88 3.67 10.97 -14.09
C PRO A 88 5.17 11.20 -14.22
#